data_AF-A0A0E3PWB7-F1
#
_entry.id   AF-A0A0E3PWB7-F1
#
_cell.length_a   1.000
_cell.length_b   1.000
_cell.length_c   1.000
_cell.angle_alpha   90.00
_cell.angle_beta   90.00
_cell.angle_gamma   90.00
#
_symmetry.space_group_name_H-M   'P 1'
#
loop_
_entity.id
_entity.type
_entity.pdbx_description
1 polymer ?
#
loop_
_entity_poly.entity_id
_entity_poly.type
_entity_poly.pdbx_seq_one_letter_code
_entity_poly.pdbx_strand_id
1 'polypeptide(L)'
;MNTEPVLIRSDGIKKDDDKSDNCKIDKGNIDKGNLDEEDVDKEKIDKEKIDKEKIDEKKVDKGRVVVSWTGGKDGCLACYGAILEGFEVTHLLNFREIQRRGSHDINPALLYAQAEALGIPLIHKDFISYEQEFKKAVRELRDSGEIIDGAVFGHIETHKNLVDRICRELGLELIMPLWQRSSGQIINDLTGLGFEVILLSVKADLLGKEWLGRKIDENFICDLKKHNPSIDPCGENGEFHTFVTNCPLFKNKINVTESEMVLRGGYWFLEISKLEAGKK
;
A
#
# COMPACT_ATOMS: atom_id res chain seq x y z
N MET A 1 45.31 -41.86 -11.12
CA MET A 1 44.31 -42.95 -11.07
C MET A 1 43.00 -42.27 -10.70
N ASN A 2 42.34 -41.58 -11.64
CA ASN A 2 41.34 -42.10 -12.58
C ASN A 2 40.37 -43.08 -11.92
N THR A 3 39.13 -42.62 -11.66
CA THR A 3 37.89 -43.17 -12.25
C THR A 3 36.67 -42.38 -11.76
N GLU A 4 36.13 -41.52 -12.62
CA GLU A 4 34.68 -41.40 -12.84
C GLU A 4 34.35 -42.23 -14.10
N PRO A 5 33.08 -42.46 -14.51
CA PRO A 5 31.82 -42.64 -13.78
C PRO A 5 31.10 -43.94 -14.24
N VAL A 6 29.97 -44.33 -13.63
CA VAL A 6 29.11 -45.40 -14.16
C VAL A 6 27.67 -44.90 -14.35
N LEU A 7 27.28 -44.87 -15.63
CA LEU A 7 25.93 -44.82 -16.17
C LEU A 7 25.31 -46.23 -16.16
N ILE A 8 24.06 -46.37 -15.72
CA ILE A 8 23.12 -47.37 -16.26
C ILE A 8 21.78 -46.69 -16.49
N ARG A 9 21.32 -46.76 -17.75
CA ARG A 9 19.98 -46.41 -18.25
C ARG A 9 19.11 -47.67 -18.32
N SER A 10 17.80 -47.42 -18.50
CA SER A 10 16.75 -48.16 -19.25
C SER A 10 15.67 -48.70 -18.31
N ASP A 11 14.35 -48.57 -18.53
CA ASP A 11 13.47 -48.06 -19.59
C ASP A 11 12.19 -47.56 -18.86
N GLY A 12 11.52 -46.45 -19.21
CA GLY A 12 10.83 -46.20 -20.47
C GLY A 12 9.34 -46.53 -20.33
N ILE A 13 8.48 -45.52 -20.17
CA ILE A 13 7.14 -45.40 -20.79
C ILE A 13 6.85 -43.89 -20.91
N LYS A 14 6.61 -43.46 -22.15
CA LYS A 14 6.15 -42.13 -22.55
C LYS A 14 4.65 -41.95 -22.27
N LYS A 15 4.24 -40.71 -21.98
CA LYS A 15 3.07 -40.04 -22.58
C LYS A 15 3.10 -38.54 -22.23
N ASP A 16 3.57 -37.76 -23.20
CA ASP A 16 2.92 -36.62 -23.85
C ASP A 16 2.08 -35.61 -23.05
N ASP A 17 2.43 -34.35 -23.35
CA ASP A 17 1.60 -33.15 -23.55
C ASP A 17 1.08 -32.34 -22.36
N ASP A 18 1.88 -31.31 -22.04
CA ASP A 18 1.51 -29.89 -22.16
C ASP A 18 0.07 -29.51 -21.75
N LYS A 19 -0.09 -29.02 -20.50
CA LYS A 19 -1.19 -28.11 -20.16
C LYS A 19 -0.75 -27.03 -19.18
N SER A 20 -0.93 -25.81 -19.67
CA SER A 20 -0.90 -24.52 -19.00
C SER A 20 -1.80 -24.46 -17.76
N ASP A 21 -1.21 -24.11 -16.62
CA ASP A 21 -1.96 -23.69 -15.43
C ASP A 21 -2.41 -22.23 -15.61
N ASN A 22 -3.56 -22.08 -16.27
CA ASN A 22 -4.30 -20.83 -16.33
C ASN A 22 -4.91 -20.53 -14.96
N CYS A 23 -4.34 -19.57 -14.22
CA CYS A 23 -5.01 -18.93 -13.09
C CYS A 23 -6.04 -17.93 -13.65
N LYS A 24 -7.22 -18.42 -14.08
CA LYS A 24 -8.35 -17.58 -14.51
C LYS A 24 -9.30 -17.35 -13.34
N ILE A 25 -9.49 -16.09 -12.99
CA ILE A 25 -10.52 -15.65 -12.03
C ILE A 25 -11.84 -15.52 -12.78
N ASP A 26 -12.85 -16.20 -12.26
CA ASP A 26 -14.21 -16.27 -12.79
C ASP A 26 -14.90 -14.90 -12.68
N LYS A 27 -15.30 -14.31 -13.82
CA LYS A 27 -16.20 -13.16 -13.86
C LYS A 27 -17.61 -13.70 -14.09
N GLY A 28 -18.38 -13.79 -13.02
CA GLY A 28 -19.76 -14.25 -13.06
C GLY A 28 -20.59 -13.47 -14.08
N ASN A 29 -21.22 -14.22 -14.98
CA ASN A 29 -22.26 -13.77 -15.90
C ASN A 29 -23.49 -13.27 -15.10
N ILE A 30 -23.98 -12.08 -15.41
CA ILE A 30 -25.33 -11.65 -15.02
C ILE A 30 -26.23 -11.83 -16.23
N ASP A 31 -27.25 -12.66 -16.03
CA ASP A 31 -28.29 -13.02 -16.99
C ASP A 31 -29.15 -11.80 -17.35
N LYS A 32 -29.39 -11.60 -18.65
CA LYS A 32 -30.37 -10.64 -19.17
C LYS A 32 -31.70 -11.37 -19.32
N GLY A 33 -32.67 -11.03 -18.47
CA GLY A 33 -34.00 -11.62 -18.51
C GLY A 33 -35.12 -10.62 -18.23
N ASN A 34 -35.83 -10.31 -19.30
CA ASN A 34 -37.23 -9.86 -19.44
C ASN A 34 -37.70 -8.46 -18.99
N LEU A 35 -38.20 -7.81 -20.05
CA LEU A 35 -39.08 -6.66 -20.17
C LEU A 35 -40.42 -6.88 -19.46
N ASP A 36 -40.96 -5.81 -18.88
CA ASP A 36 -42.38 -5.49 -18.93
C ASP A 36 -42.50 -3.96 -19.18
N GLU A 37 -43.18 -3.60 -20.26
CA GLU A 37 -43.58 -2.23 -20.64
C GLU A 37 -44.91 -1.86 -19.95
N GLU A 38 -45.30 -0.58 -20.06
CA GLU A 38 -46.51 0.11 -19.50
C GLU A 38 -46.22 0.89 -18.19
N ASP A 39 -46.44 2.20 -18.01
CA ASP A 39 -47.25 3.18 -18.73
C ASP A 39 -46.72 4.63 -18.53
N VAL A 40 -46.76 5.41 -19.62
CA VAL A 40 -47.12 6.85 -19.78
C VAL A 40 -46.65 7.89 -18.74
N ASP A 41 -45.78 8.83 -19.17
CA ASP A 41 -46.22 10.19 -19.52
C ASP A 41 -45.20 10.91 -20.44
N LYS A 42 -45.64 11.32 -21.63
CA LYS A 42 -44.80 11.95 -22.66
C LYS A 42 -44.97 13.47 -22.58
N GLU A 43 -44.33 14.09 -21.59
CA GLU A 43 -44.08 15.52 -21.63
C GLU A 43 -42.69 15.82 -22.23
N LYS A 44 -42.71 16.81 -23.12
CA LYS A 44 -41.66 17.20 -24.05
C LYS A 44 -40.37 17.60 -23.33
N ILE A 45 -39.29 16.86 -23.58
CA ILE A 45 -37.94 17.34 -23.36
C ILE A 45 -37.24 17.30 -24.72
N ASP A 46 -36.97 18.48 -25.28
CA ASP A 46 -36.18 18.64 -26.50
C ASP A 46 -34.82 17.96 -26.33
N LYS A 47 -34.55 16.97 -27.18
CA LYS A 47 -33.37 16.10 -27.13
C LYS A 47 -32.13 16.68 -27.82
N GLU A 48 -31.98 17.99 -27.88
CA GLU A 48 -30.80 18.61 -28.50
C GLU A 48 -30.12 19.61 -27.57
N LYS A 49 -28.84 19.32 -27.28
CA LYS A 49 -27.85 20.06 -26.46
C LYS A 49 -27.73 19.63 -25.00
N ILE A 50 -27.32 18.38 -24.79
CA ILE A 50 -26.48 18.04 -23.63
C ILE A 50 -25.09 17.84 -24.20
N ASP A 51 -24.26 18.88 -24.12
CA ASP A 51 -22.81 18.72 -24.30
C ASP A 51 -22.33 17.72 -23.25
N LYS A 52 -21.79 16.59 -23.71
CA LYS A 52 -21.26 15.51 -22.86
C LYS A 52 -19.89 15.85 -22.24
N GLU A 53 -19.54 17.13 -22.16
CA GLU A 53 -18.34 17.65 -21.53
C GLU A 53 -18.75 18.61 -20.43
N LYS A 54 -18.32 18.33 -19.19
CA LYS A 54 -18.60 19.01 -17.90
C LYS A 54 -19.68 18.38 -17.03
N ILE A 55 -19.46 17.13 -16.62
CA ILE A 55 -19.78 16.78 -15.23
C ILE A 55 -18.57 17.22 -14.42
N ASP A 56 -18.64 18.45 -13.92
CA ASP A 56 -17.75 18.96 -12.89
C ASP A 56 -18.14 18.20 -11.61
N GLU A 57 -17.57 17.01 -11.40
CA GLU A 57 -17.61 16.33 -10.11
C GLU A 57 -16.90 17.25 -9.11
N LYS A 58 -17.65 18.18 -8.53
CA LYS A 58 -17.22 18.95 -7.37
C LYS A 58 -16.82 17.93 -6.31
N LYS A 59 -15.53 17.62 -6.20
CA LYS A 59 -14.99 16.93 -5.04
C LYS A 59 -15.48 17.71 -3.83
N VAL A 60 -16.26 17.04 -2.98
CA VAL A 60 -16.69 17.61 -1.71
C VAL A 60 -15.43 17.86 -0.91
N ASP A 61 -15.13 19.14 -0.64
CA ASP A 61 -14.07 19.50 0.28
C ASP A 61 -14.49 19.03 1.68
N LYS A 62 -13.88 17.93 2.14
CA LYS A 62 -14.15 17.33 3.45
C LYS A 62 -13.23 17.88 4.55
N GLY A 63 -12.31 18.77 4.22
CA GLY A 63 -11.37 19.36 5.16
C GLY A 63 -9.93 18.86 5.01
N ARG A 64 -9.08 19.39 5.89
CA ARG A 64 -7.62 19.28 5.81
C ARG A 64 -7.11 18.24 6.79
N VAL A 65 -6.31 17.31 6.32
CA VAL A 65 -5.88 16.16 7.12
C VAL A 65 -4.37 15.98 7.11
N VAL A 66 -3.86 15.37 8.17
CA VAL A 66 -2.51 14.79 8.20
C VAL A 66 -2.57 13.28 8.01
N VAL A 67 -1.52 12.68 7.47
CA VAL A 67 -1.43 11.22 7.30
C VAL A 67 -0.31 10.67 8.17
N SER A 68 -0.59 9.62 8.96
CA SER A 68 0.47 8.81 9.58
C SER A 68 1.16 7.99 8.49
N TRP A 69 2.42 8.34 8.21
CA TRP A 69 3.16 7.88 7.05
C TRP A 69 4.33 6.98 7.46
N THR A 70 4.29 5.72 7.06
CA THR A 70 5.40 4.76 7.29
C THR A 70 6.20 4.44 6.02
N GLY A 71 5.75 4.97 4.87
CA GLY A 71 6.31 4.69 3.54
C GLY A 71 5.94 3.32 2.95
N GLY A 72 5.22 2.50 3.72
CA GLY A 72 4.68 1.22 3.27
C GLY A 72 3.35 1.34 2.55
N LYS A 73 2.89 0.20 2.05
CA LYS A 73 1.69 0.06 1.22
C LYS A 73 0.42 0.58 1.91
N ASP A 74 0.25 0.31 3.19
CA ASP A 74 -1.00 0.58 3.92
C ASP A 74 -1.19 2.08 4.15
N GLY A 75 -0.12 2.77 4.60
CA GLY A 75 -0.13 4.22 4.75
C GLY A 75 -0.34 4.94 3.41
N CYS A 76 0.30 4.45 2.34
CA CYS A 76 0.12 5.03 1.01
C CYS A 76 -1.28 4.81 0.44
N LEU A 77 -1.86 3.61 0.63
CA LEU A 77 -3.21 3.30 0.17
C LEU A 77 -4.28 4.05 0.99
N ALA A 78 -4.07 4.22 2.29
CA ALA A 78 -4.93 5.05 3.15
C ALA A 78 -4.89 6.52 2.73
N CYS A 79 -3.71 7.06 2.43
CA CYS A 79 -3.56 8.41 1.87
C CYS A 79 -4.33 8.57 0.55
N TYR A 80 -4.19 7.60 -0.36
CA TYR A 80 -4.93 7.57 -1.62
C TYR A 80 -6.44 7.55 -1.40
N GLY A 81 -6.94 6.70 -0.50
CA GLY A 81 -8.37 6.65 -0.13
C GLY A 81 -8.88 8.00 0.38
N ALA A 82 -8.17 8.64 1.30
CA ALA A 82 -8.57 9.95 1.84
C ALA A 82 -8.65 11.03 0.76
N ILE A 83 -7.70 11.08 -0.18
CA ILE A 83 -7.70 12.05 -1.29
C ILE A 83 -8.85 11.79 -2.28
N LEU A 84 -9.20 10.52 -2.52
CA LEU A 84 -10.36 10.18 -3.33
C LEU A 84 -11.68 10.57 -2.66
N GLU A 85 -11.75 10.46 -1.33
CA GLU A 85 -12.92 10.85 -0.55
C GLU A 85 -13.12 12.37 -0.45
N GLY A 86 -12.16 13.19 -0.89
CA GLY A 86 -12.27 14.64 -0.93
C GLY A 86 -11.53 15.38 0.19
N PHE A 87 -10.68 14.70 0.96
CA PHE A 87 -9.80 15.36 1.92
C PHE A 87 -8.56 15.96 1.24
N GLU A 88 -8.12 17.12 1.74
CA GLU A 88 -6.82 17.70 1.39
C GLU A 88 -5.75 17.20 2.37
N VAL A 89 -4.80 16.40 1.88
CA VAL A 89 -3.66 15.96 2.68
C VAL A 89 -2.61 17.06 2.71
N THR A 90 -2.44 17.70 3.87
CA THR A 90 -1.51 18.84 4.03
C THR A 90 -0.11 18.38 4.40
N HIS A 91 0.02 17.35 5.23
CA HIS A 91 1.30 16.88 5.76
C HIS A 91 1.33 15.36 5.94
N LEU A 92 2.51 14.79 5.71
CA LEU A 92 2.88 13.44 6.10
C LEU A 92 3.59 13.50 7.45
N LEU A 93 3.20 12.66 8.39
CA LEU A 93 3.82 12.55 9.71
C LEU A 93 4.48 11.17 9.84
N ASN A 94 5.80 11.14 9.96
CA ASN A 94 6.55 9.93 10.25
C ASN A 94 7.30 10.07 11.58
N PHE A 95 7.23 9.02 12.37
CA PHE A 95 7.92 8.96 13.65
C PHE A 95 8.81 7.72 13.69
N ARG A 96 10.10 7.88 14.00
CA ARG A 96 11.07 6.79 14.18
C ARG A 96 11.32 6.51 15.66
N GLU A 97 11.18 5.26 16.09
CA GLU A 97 11.35 4.89 17.50
C GLU A 97 12.84 4.85 17.88
N ILE A 98 13.27 5.66 18.85
CA ILE A 98 14.70 5.73 19.24
C ILE A 98 15.14 4.46 19.98
N GLN A 99 14.24 3.86 20.77
CA GLN A 99 14.58 2.77 21.69
C GLN A 99 14.65 1.39 21.03
N ARG A 100 14.04 1.24 19.85
CA ARG A 100 14.02 -0.01 19.10
C ARG A 100 14.62 0.21 17.71
N ARG A 101 15.90 -0.14 17.54
CA ARG A 101 16.44 -0.45 16.22
C ARG A 101 15.79 -1.75 15.75
N GLY A 102 14.64 -1.64 15.08
CA GLY A 102 13.77 -2.75 14.72
C GLY A 102 13.47 -2.80 13.21
N SER A 103 12.39 -3.48 12.85
CA SER A 103 11.95 -3.72 11.47
C SER A 103 11.54 -2.47 10.67
N HIS A 104 11.43 -1.32 11.34
CA HIS A 104 11.05 -0.03 10.75
C HIS A 104 12.20 0.98 10.68
N ASP A 105 13.45 0.59 10.97
CA ASP A 105 14.61 1.47 10.84
C ASP A 105 14.99 1.63 9.36
N ILE A 106 14.23 2.47 8.67
CA ILE A 106 14.39 2.77 7.26
C ILE A 106 15.22 4.04 7.13
N ASN A 107 16.12 4.08 6.15
CA ASN A 107 16.84 5.30 5.79
C ASN A 107 15.84 6.44 5.54
N PRO A 108 15.86 7.54 6.33
CA PRO A 108 14.88 8.63 6.18
C PRO A 108 14.82 9.23 4.77
N ALA A 109 15.92 9.13 4.00
CA ALA A 109 15.97 9.55 2.61
C ALA A 109 14.89 8.87 1.75
N LEU A 110 14.50 7.63 2.05
CA LEU A 110 13.44 6.94 1.31
C LEU A 110 12.08 7.61 1.52
N LEU A 111 11.78 8.06 2.75
CA LEU A 111 10.53 8.74 3.08
C LEU A 111 10.49 10.14 2.47
N TYR A 112 11.62 10.86 2.48
CA TYR A 112 11.72 12.15 1.81
C TYR A 112 11.52 12.03 0.30
N ALA A 113 12.07 10.99 -0.34
CA ALA A 113 11.83 10.74 -1.76
C ALA A 113 10.34 10.51 -2.09
N GLN A 114 9.61 9.81 -1.22
CA GLN A 114 8.16 9.64 -1.37
C GLN A 114 7.40 10.96 -1.16
N ALA A 115 7.77 11.75 -0.15
CA ALA A 115 7.18 13.05 0.11
C ALA A 115 7.37 14.02 -1.07
N GLU A 116 8.57 14.04 -1.67
CA GLU A 116 8.87 14.79 -2.88
C GLU A 116 8.05 14.28 -4.08
N ALA A 117 7.96 12.96 -4.27
CA ALA A 117 7.17 12.36 -5.33
C ALA A 117 5.67 12.69 -5.20
N LEU A 118 5.13 12.77 -3.98
CA LEU A 118 3.76 13.22 -3.70
C LEU A 118 3.60 14.74 -3.87
N GLY A 119 4.65 15.50 -3.57
CA GLY A 119 4.58 16.95 -3.39
C GLY A 119 3.87 17.35 -2.10
N ILE A 120 3.94 16.53 -1.06
CA ILE A 120 3.35 16.78 0.26
C ILE A 120 4.50 16.87 1.28
N PRO A 121 4.57 17.93 2.11
CA PRO A 121 5.59 18.07 3.14
C PRO A 121 5.62 16.88 4.12
N LEU A 122 6.83 16.45 4.50
CA LEU A 122 7.07 15.40 5.50
C LEU A 122 7.65 15.99 6.78
N ILE A 123 6.98 15.72 7.90
CA ILE A 123 7.54 15.89 9.24
C ILE A 123 8.05 14.53 9.70
N HIS A 124 9.37 14.37 9.72
CA HIS A 124 10.05 13.19 10.26
C HIS A 124 10.66 13.54 11.61
N LYS A 125 10.26 12.82 12.66
CA LYS A 125 10.78 13.02 14.02
C LYS A 125 11.13 11.70 14.68
N ASP A 126 12.11 11.76 15.55
CA ASP A 126 12.38 10.67 16.48
C ASP A 126 11.37 10.70 17.64
N PHE A 127 10.94 9.53 18.13
CA PHE A 127 10.00 9.43 19.25
C PHE A 127 10.44 8.43 20.33
N ILE A 128 10.02 8.75 21.56
CA ILE A 128 9.94 7.80 22.68
C ILE A 128 8.50 7.33 22.86
N SER A 129 7.52 8.23 22.69
CA SER A 129 6.09 7.90 22.68
C SER A 129 5.46 8.42 21.38
N TYR A 130 4.97 7.48 20.56
CA TYR A 130 4.29 7.79 19.30
C TYR A 130 3.12 8.77 19.53
N GLU A 131 2.30 8.50 20.55
CA GLU A 131 1.14 9.33 20.88
C GLU A 131 1.51 10.76 21.27
N GLN A 132 2.57 10.94 22.07
CA GLN A 132 3.01 12.27 22.49
C GLN A 132 3.57 13.06 21.30
N GLU A 133 4.43 12.44 20.48
CA GLU A 133 5.02 13.11 19.33
C GLU A 133 4.00 13.39 18.23
N PHE A 134 3.02 12.51 18.01
CA PHE A 134 1.91 12.77 17.09
C PHE A 134 1.11 14.01 17.54
N LYS A 135 0.69 14.04 18.81
CA LYS A 135 -0.04 15.19 19.37
C LYS A 135 0.76 16.48 19.31
N LYS A 136 2.06 16.41 19.57
CA LYS A 136 2.96 17.56 19.49
C LYS A 136 3.09 18.09 18.06
N ALA A 137 3.30 17.22 17.07
CA ALA A 137 3.40 17.62 15.66
C ALA A 137 2.12 18.32 15.18
N VAL A 138 0.93 17.79 15.51
CA VAL A 138 -0.34 18.43 15.14
C VAL A 138 -0.52 19.79 15.82
N ARG A 139 -0.14 19.93 17.10
CA ARG A 139 -0.20 21.23 17.80
C ARG A 139 0.73 22.25 17.19
N GLU A 140 1.97 21.87 16.89
CA GLU A 140 2.94 22.77 16.24
C GLU A 140 2.46 23.23 14.86
N LEU A 141 1.83 22.34 14.07
CA LEU A 141 1.19 22.72 12.80
C LEU A 141 0.10 23.77 13.03
N ARG A 142 -0.81 23.53 13.97
CA ARG A 142 -1.88 24.50 14.31
C ARG A 142 -1.33 25.83 14.83
N ASP A 143 -0.28 25.80 15.64
CA ASP A 143 0.40 26.99 16.16
C ASP A 143 1.07 27.81 15.04
N SER A 144 1.47 27.15 13.95
CA SER A 144 2.00 27.80 12.74
C SER A 144 0.92 28.37 11.80
N GLY A 145 -0.36 28.18 12.14
CA GLY A 145 -1.51 28.67 11.37
C GLY A 145 -2.15 27.65 10.43
N GLU A 146 -1.70 26.39 10.43
CA GLU A 146 -2.31 25.34 9.63
C GLU A 146 -3.66 24.90 10.22
N ILE A 147 -4.66 24.73 9.36
CA ILE A 147 -5.94 24.13 9.72
C ILE A 147 -5.81 22.63 9.52
N ILE A 148 -6.03 21.86 10.59
CA ILE A 148 -6.00 20.39 10.60
C ILE A 148 -7.28 19.88 11.25
N ASP A 149 -8.16 19.33 10.42
CA ASP A 149 -9.50 18.85 10.78
C ASP A 149 -9.51 17.34 11.11
N GLY A 150 -8.59 16.57 10.50
CA GLY A 150 -8.55 15.12 10.67
C GLY A 150 -7.16 14.51 10.59
N ALA A 151 -7.09 13.21 10.91
CA ALA A 151 -5.91 12.39 10.75
C ALA A 151 -6.24 11.05 10.12
N VAL A 152 -5.42 10.66 9.14
CA VAL A 152 -5.54 9.43 8.37
C VAL A 152 -4.53 8.39 8.86
N PHE A 153 -4.98 7.16 9.09
CA PHE A 153 -4.14 6.04 9.49
C PHE A 153 -4.38 4.82 8.61
N GLY A 154 -3.29 4.12 8.26
CA GLY A 154 -3.32 2.89 7.45
C GLY A 154 -3.50 1.59 8.26
N HIS A 155 -4.23 1.63 9.39
CA HIS A 155 -4.46 0.43 10.19
C HIS A 155 -5.57 -0.44 9.61
N ILE A 156 -5.36 -1.76 9.58
CA ILE A 156 -6.36 -2.74 9.13
C ILE A 156 -7.17 -3.24 10.33
N GLU A 157 -6.54 -3.85 11.34
CA GLU A 157 -7.23 -4.40 12.52
C GLU A 157 -6.60 -4.00 13.86
N THR A 158 -5.43 -3.36 13.83
CA THR A 158 -4.66 -3.04 15.05
C THR A 158 -4.74 -1.57 15.44
N HIS A 159 -4.42 -1.26 16.70
CA HIS A 159 -4.19 0.11 17.20
C HIS A 159 -5.38 1.10 17.18
N LYS A 160 -6.62 0.70 16.86
CA LYS A 160 -7.80 1.61 16.89
C LYS A 160 -7.92 2.41 18.17
N ASN A 161 -7.78 1.79 19.34
CA ASN A 161 -7.93 2.49 20.63
C ASN A 161 -6.89 3.58 20.84
N LEU A 162 -5.68 3.39 20.31
CA LEU A 162 -4.60 4.37 20.39
C LEU A 162 -4.91 5.59 19.54
N VAL A 163 -5.27 5.37 18.26
CA VAL A 163 -5.55 6.47 17.32
C VAL A 163 -6.86 7.18 17.64
N ASP A 164 -7.87 6.47 18.15
CA ASP A 164 -9.12 7.06 18.68
C ASP A 164 -8.85 8.04 19.82
N ARG A 165 -8.03 7.61 20.79
CA ARG A 165 -7.62 8.48 21.91
C ARG A 165 -6.84 9.70 21.42
N ILE A 166 -5.89 9.52 20.51
CA ILE A 166 -5.12 10.61 19.91
C ILE A 166 -6.05 11.63 19.25
N CYS A 167 -6.92 11.18 18.34
CA CYS A 167 -7.82 12.06 17.60
C CYS A 167 -8.82 12.77 18.51
N ARG A 168 -9.42 12.05 19.47
CA ARG A 168 -10.38 12.64 20.41
C ARG A 168 -9.75 13.75 21.26
N GLU A 169 -8.54 13.55 21.76
CA GLU A 169 -7.85 14.58 22.56
C GLU A 169 -7.39 15.79 21.76
N LEU A 170 -7.20 15.64 20.44
CA LEU A 170 -6.85 16.72 19.53
C LEU A 170 -8.07 17.37 18.86
N GLY A 171 -9.28 16.81 19.03
CA GLY A 171 -10.45 17.22 18.27
C GLY A 171 -10.28 17.04 16.77
N LEU A 172 -9.73 15.89 16.35
CA LEU A 172 -9.56 15.50 14.96
C LEU A 172 -10.60 14.46 14.56
N GLU A 173 -11.05 14.51 13.30
CA GLU A 173 -11.73 13.40 12.66
C GLU A 173 -10.75 12.22 12.48
N LEU A 174 -11.14 11.02 12.92
CA LEU A 174 -10.36 9.80 12.72
C LEU A 174 -10.75 9.13 11.40
N ILE A 175 -9.80 9.04 10.47
CA ILE A 175 -10.02 8.48 9.14
C ILE A 175 -9.16 7.22 8.99
N MET A 176 -9.79 6.06 8.78
CA MET A 176 -9.10 4.77 8.63
C MET A 176 -9.67 4.00 7.43
N PRO A 177 -9.27 4.34 6.19
CA PRO A 177 -9.87 3.78 4.97
C PRO A 177 -9.68 2.26 4.81
N LEU A 178 -8.73 1.68 5.55
CA LEU A 178 -8.41 0.25 5.50
C LEU A 178 -9.01 -0.55 6.66
N TRP A 179 -9.66 0.11 7.62
CA TRP A 179 -10.14 -0.52 8.83
C TRP A 179 -11.15 -1.64 8.53
N GLN A 180 -10.91 -2.84 9.09
CA GLN A 180 -11.73 -4.05 8.92
C GLN A 180 -11.90 -4.51 7.46
N ARG A 181 -11.07 -4.03 6.54
CA ARG A 181 -11.01 -4.58 5.18
C ARG A 181 -10.17 -5.84 5.17
N SER A 182 -10.54 -6.82 4.34
CA SER A 182 -9.75 -8.05 4.27
C SER A 182 -8.39 -7.82 3.61
N SER A 183 -7.32 -8.39 4.17
CA SER A 183 -5.96 -8.32 3.60
C SER A 183 -5.90 -8.77 2.15
N GLY A 184 -6.70 -9.79 1.79
CA GLY A 184 -6.82 -10.29 0.42
C GLY A 184 -7.44 -9.28 -0.55
N GLN A 185 -8.46 -8.52 -0.12
CA GLN A 185 -9.01 -7.44 -0.95
C GLN A 185 -8.03 -6.27 -1.05
N ILE A 186 -7.40 -5.87 0.05
CA ILE A 186 -6.42 -4.77 0.07
C ILE A 186 -5.29 -5.03 -0.92
N ILE A 187 -4.69 -6.22 -0.89
CA ILE A 187 -3.55 -6.53 -1.76
C ILE A 187 -3.95 -6.58 -3.24
N ASN A 188 -5.15 -7.06 -3.56
CA ASN A 188 -5.66 -7.10 -4.93
C ASN A 188 -6.05 -5.72 -5.46
N ASP A 189 -6.66 -4.89 -4.61
CA ASP A 189 -6.99 -3.51 -4.99
C ASP A 189 -5.71 -2.72 -5.25
N LEU A 190 -4.71 -2.91 -4.40
CA LEU A 190 -3.42 -2.25 -4.54
C LEU A 190 -2.76 -2.56 -5.90
N THR A 191 -2.75 -3.83 -6.31
CA THR A 191 -2.21 -4.22 -7.64
C THR A 191 -3.07 -3.68 -8.78
N GLY A 192 -4.40 -3.69 -8.63
CA GLY A 192 -5.33 -3.17 -9.63
C GLY A 192 -5.29 -1.64 -9.80
N LEU A 193 -4.89 -0.91 -8.75
CA LEU A 193 -4.81 0.56 -8.74
C LEU A 193 -3.47 1.11 -9.27
N GLY A 194 -2.57 0.24 -9.75
CA GLY A 194 -1.29 0.68 -10.33
C GLY A 194 -0.25 1.13 -9.29
N PHE A 195 -0.32 0.61 -8.07
CA PHE A 195 0.75 0.78 -7.10
C PHE A 195 1.93 -0.15 -7.45
N GLU A 196 3.14 0.39 -7.39
CA GLU A 196 4.37 -0.40 -7.45
C GLU A 196 5.00 -0.42 -6.06
N VAL A 197 4.94 -1.59 -5.43
CA VAL A 197 5.38 -1.81 -4.05
C VAL A 197 6.39 -2.93 -4.04
N ILE A 198 7.49 -2.75 -3.31
CA ILE A 198 8.51 -3.78 -3.13
C ILE A 198 8.56 -4.26 -1.68
N LEU A 199 9.02 -5.50 -1.47
CA LEU A 199 9.34 -6.02 -0.15
C LEU A 199 10.64 -5.40 0.35
N LEU A 200 10.55 -4.68 1.47
CA LEU A 200 11.69 -4.01 2.09
C LEU A 200 12.31 -4.85 3.20
N SER A 201 11.50 -5.58 3.96
CA SER A 201 12.01 -6.50 4.97
C SER A 201 11.10 -7.70 5.11
N VAL A 202 11.66 -8.83 5.53
CA VAL A 202 10.91 -10.05 5.80
C VAL A 202 11.39 -10.73 7.07
N LYS A 203 10.48 -11.37 7.80
CA LYS A 203 10.80 -12.13 9.01
C LYS A 203 11.51 -13.42 8.62
N ALA A 204 12.74 -13.61 9.08
CA ALA A 204 13.66 -14.62 8.56
C ALA A 204 13.24 -16.07 8.85
N ASP A 205 12.35 -16.29 9.83
CA ASP A 205 11.76 -17.59 10.17
C ASP A 205 10.58 -17.97 9.26
N LEU A 206 10.00 -17.00 8.54
CA LEU A 206 8.86 -17.21 7.64
C LEU A 206 9.25 -17.11 6.16
N LEU A 207 10.13 -16.18 5.82
CA LEU A 207 10.49 -15.81 4.45
C LEU A 207 12.01 -15.60 4.34
N GLY A 208 12.62 -16.16 3.29
CA GLY A 208 14.03 -16.00 3.03
C GLY A 208 14.38 -14.67 2.33
N LYS A 209 15.68 -14.37 2.22
CA LYS A 209 16.18 -13.14 1.61
C LYS A 209 15.80 -12.99 0.12
N GLU A 210 15.50 -14.08 -0.57
CA GLU A 210 15.04 -14.11 -1.96
C GLU A 210 13.71 -13.37 -2.18
N TRP A 211 12.96 -13.10 -1.10
CA TRP A 211 11.73 -12.31 -1.16
C TRP A 211 11.98 -10.79 -1.22
N LEU A 212 13.14 -10.34 -0.77
CA LEU A 212 13.49 -8.92 -0.73
C LEU A 212 13.54 -8.32 -2.13
N GLY A 213 13.00 -7.11 -2.29
CA GLY A 213 12.96 -6.37 -3.56
C GLY A 213 11.93 -6.89 -4.57
N ARG A 214 11.26 -8.02 -4.30
CA ARG A 214 10.16 -8.48 -5.14
C ARG A 214 9.04 -7.45 -5.14
N LYS A 215 8.46 -7.21 -6.33
CA LYS A 215 7.25 -6.42 -6.46
C LYS A 215 6.06 -7.19 -5.92
N ILE A 216 5.12 -6.48 -5.29
CA ILE A 216 3.80 -7.02 -4.95
C ILE A 216 2.95 -6.94 -6.21
N ASP A 217 2.88 -8.05 -6.92
CA ASP A 217 2.05 -8.28 -8.10
C ASP A 217 1.26 -9.59 -7.96
N GLU A 218 0.50 -9.96 -8.99
CA GLU A 218 -0.27 -11.21 -8.98
C GLU A 218 0.61 -12.45 -8.76
N ASN A 219 1.84 -12.45 -9.28
CA ASN A 219 2.78 -13.55 -9.11
C ASN A 219 3.27 -13.64 -7.67
N PHE A 220 3.60 -12.51 -7.05
CA PHE A 220 3.93 -12.45 -5.63
C PHE A 220 2.83 -13.05 -4.75
N ILE A 221 1.57 -12.67 -5.00
CA ILE A 221 0.43 -13.18 -4.22
C ILE A 221 0.29 -14.70 -4.39
N CYS A 222 0.46 -15.21 -5.62
CA CYS A 222 0.41 -16.64 -5.89
C CYS A 222 1.54 -17.40 -5.21
N ASP A 223 2.76 -16.88 -5.30
CA ASP A 223 3.95 -17.49 -4.71
C ASP A 223 3.86 -17.48 -3.19
N LEU A 224 3.37 -16.40 -2.59
CA LEU A 224 3.23 -16.29 -1.13
C LEU A 224 2.26 -17.35 -0.59
N LYS A 225 1.11 -17.52 -1.26
CA LYS A 225 0.13 -18.56 -0.92
C LYS A 225 0.69 -19.97 -1.06
N LYS A 226 1.48 -20.23 -2.11
CA LYS A 226 2.14 -21.53 -2.34
C LYS A 226 3.23 -21.81 -1.30
N HIS A 227 3.99 -20.78 -0.92
CA HIS A 227 5.08 -20.88 0.05
C HIS A 227 4.55 -21.18 1.45
N ASN A 228 3.60 -20.37 1.94
CA ASN A 228 2.97 -20.61 3.23
C ASN A 228 1.60 -19.90 3.30
N PRO A 229 0.47 -20.65 3.25
CA PRO A 229 -0.87 -20.07 3.23
C PRO A 229 -1.28 -19.40 4.56
N SER A 230 -0.50 -19.56 5.63
CA SER A 230 -0.75 -18.89 6.92
C SER A 230 -0.19 -17.47 6.99
N ILE A 231 0.69 -17.07 6.06
CA ILE A 231 1.21 -15.70 6.01
C ILE A 231 0.10 -14.76 5.56
N ASP A 232 -0.12 -13.69 6.32
CA ASP A 232 -1.07 -12.66 5.91
C ASP A 232 -0.58 -11.99 4.60
N PRO A 233 -1.43 -11.86 3.56
CA PRO A 233 -1.01 -11.31 2.27
C PRO A 233 -0.68 -9.82 2.32
N CYS A 234 -1.07 -9.12 3.40
CA CYS A 234 -0.63 -7.77 3.71
C CYS A 234 0.52 -7.74 4.74
N GLY A 235 0.95 -8.86 5.32
CA GLY A 235 1.99 -8.88 6.34
C GLY A 235 1.60 -8.15 7.64
N GLU A 236 0.30 -8.11 7.97
CA GLU A 236 -0.25 -7.39 9.13
C GLU A 236 0.36 -7.86 10.47
N ASN A 237 0.84 -9.11 10.55
CA ASN A 237 1.44 -9.67 11.77
C ASN A 237 2.97 -9.47 11.81
N GLY A 238 3.51 -8.61 10.95
CA GLY A 238 4.94 -8.33 10.88
C GLY A 238 5.75 -9.40 10.13
N GLU A 239 5.11 -10.18 9.26
CA GLU A 239 5.77 -11.16 8.39
C GLU A 239 6.69 -10.47 7.38
N PHE A 240 6.28 -9.30 6.88
CA PHE A 240 7.09 -8.46 6.01
C PHE A 240 6.67 -6.99 6.06
N HIS A 241 7.60 -6.11 5.68
CA HIS A 241 7.32 -4.68 5.44
C HIS A 241 7.64 -4.31 4.01
N THR A 242 7.03 -3.23 3.56
CA THR A 242 7.01 -2.83 2.17
C THR A 242 7.47 -1.40 2.00
N PHE A 243 7.88 -1.08 0.78
CA PHE A 243 8.20 0.27 0.36
C PHE A 243 7.48 0.57 -0.95
N VAL A 244 6.75 1.68 -1.00
CA VAL A 244 6.05 2.13 -2.21
C VAL A 244 7.02 2.91 -3.09
N THR A 245 7.27 2.40 -4.29
CA THR A 245 8.15 3.00 -5.30
C THR A 245 7.38 3.86 -6.32
N ASN A 246 6.11 3.56 -6.55
CA ASN A 246 5.23 4.33 -7.40
C ASN A 246 3.77 4.13 -6.98
N CYS A 247 2.94 5.13 -7.15
CA CYS A 247 1.48 5.00 -7.03
C CYS A 247 0.80 6.09 -7.86
N PRO A 248 -0.53 6.05 -8.05
CA PRO A 248 -1.26 7.06 -8.83
C PRO A 248 -0.98 8.51 -8.39
N LEU A 249 -0.77 8.74 -7.09
CA LEU A 249 -0.50 10.07 -6.53
C LEU A 249 0.90 10.61 -6.85
N PHE A 250 1.87 9.75 -7.14
CA PHE A 250 3.26 10.17 -7.34
C PHE A 250 3.42 10.88 -8.69
N LYS A 251 4.10 12.03 -8.67
CA LYS A 251 4.51 12.81 -9.86
C LYS A 251 5.64 12.11 -10.62
N ASN A 252 6.56 11.48 -9.90
CA ASN A 252 7.67 10.69 -10.42
C ASN A 252 7.74 9.38 -9.66
N LYS A 253 8.17 8.30 -10.32
CA LYS A 253 8.47 7.04 -9.63
C LYS A 253 9.83 7.12 -8.95
N ILE A 254 10.06 6.23 -7.99
CA ILE A 254 11.32 6.11 -7.25
C ILE A 254 12.02 4.84 -7.74
N ASN A 255 13.18 4.97 -8.37
CA ASN A 255 14.00 3.85 -8.78
C ASN A 255 15.04 3.56 -7.69
N VAL A 256 15.12 2.30 -7.26
CA VAL A 256 16.18 1.81 -6.38
C VAL A 256 17.39 1.47 -7.23
N THR A 257 18.54 2.12 -7.00
CA THR A 257 19.76 1.93 -7.81
C THR A 257 20.85 1.19 -7.08
N GLU A 258 20.93 1.32 -5.75
CA GLU A 258 21.84 0.53 -4.92
C GLU A 258 21.15 0.05 -3.64
N SER A 259 21.31 -1.23 -3.36
CA SER A 259 20.81 -1.85 -2.12
C SER A 259 21.64 -3.07 -1.73
N GLU A 260 21.57 -3.44 -0.46
CA GLU A 260 22.18 -4.64 0.10
C GLU A 260 21.18 -5.45 0.92
N MET A 261 21.39 -6.77 1.00
CA MET A 261 20.56 -7.65 1.82
C MET A 261 21.25 -7.92 3.15
N VAL A 262 20.64 -7.52 4.26
CA VAL A 262 21.24 -7.65 5.59
C VAL A 262 20.30 -8.37 6.56
N LEU A 263 20.84 -9.26 7.39
CA LEU A 263 20.09 -9.91 8.48
C LEU A 263 20.34 -9.16 9.79
N ARG A 264 19.29 -8.61 10.40
CA ARG A 264 19.36 -7.91 11.69
C ARG A 264 18.11 -8.23 12.52
N GLY A 265 18.28 -8.57 13.80
CA GLY A 265 17.14 -8.75 14.72
C GLY A 265 16.09 -9.78 14.29
N GLY A 266 16.49 -10.83 13.54
CA GLY A 266 15.55 -11.85 13.04
C GLY A 266 14.81 -11.48 11.75
N TYR A 267 15.18 -10.37 11.11
CA TYR A 267 14.62 -9.89 9.85
C TYR A 267 15.71 -9.76 8.79
N TRP A 268 15.39 -10.19 7.57
CA TRP A 268 16.12 -9.80 6.38
C TRP A 268 15.63 -8.43 5.93
N PHE A 269 16.55 -7.54 5.56
CA PHE A 269 16.28 -6.19 5.06
C PHE A 269 16.92 -5.98 3.71
N LEU A 270 16.22 -5.26 2.84
CA LEU A 270 16.77 -4.62 1.66
C LEU A 270 17.18 -3.21 2.06
N GLU A 271 18.42 -3.02 2.46
CA GLU A 271 18.96 -1.70 2.83
C GLU A 271 19.27 -0.92 1.57
N ILE A 272 18.42 0.06 1.28
CA ILE A 272 18.55 0.90 0.10
C ILE A 272 19.48 2.08 0.41
N SER A 273 20.62 2.13 -0.28
CA SER A 273 21.63 3.17 -0.12
C SER A 273 21.51 4.28 -1.17
N LYS A 274 20.98 3.98 -2.37
CA LYS A 274 20.74 4.99 -3.41
C LYS A 274 19.39 4.82 -4.11
N LEU A 275 18.79 5.99 -4.37
CA LEU A 275 17.53 6.16 -5.08
C LEU A 275 17.70 7.20 -6.18
N GLU A 276 16.91 7.10 -7.24
CA GLU A 276 16.79 8.11 -8.29
C GLU A 276 15.32 8.36 -8.65
N ALA A 277 15.00 9.60 -9.00
CA ALA A 277 13.70 9.94 -9.55
C ALA A 277 13.60 9.39 -10.99
N GLY A 278 12.58 8.57 -11.23
CA GLY A 278 12.24 8.05 -12.56
C GLY A 278 11.02 8.75 -13.13
N LYS A 279 10.98 8.88 -14.46
CA LYS A 279 9.74 9.28 -15.15
C LYS A 279 8.69 8.17 -15.01
N LYS A 280 7.46 8.61 -14.75
CA LYS A 280 6.27 7.76 -14.70
C LYS A 280 5.85 7.35 -16.11
#